data_AF-A0A3D4H412-F1
#
_entry.id   AF-A0A3D4H412-F1
#
_cell.length_a   1.000
_cell.length_b   1.000
_cell.length_c   1.000
_cell.angle_alpha   90.00
_cell.angle_beta   90.00
_cell.angle_gamma   90.00
#
_symmetry.space_group_name_H-M   'P 1'
#
loop_
_entity.id
_entity.type
_entity.pdbx_description
1 polymer ?
#
loop_
_entity_poly.entity_id
_entity_poly.type
_entity_poly.pdbx_seq_one_letter_code
_entity_poly.pdbx_strand_id
1 'polypeptide(L)'
;MAIDDHPEQRAAEKGKDRLFLALSGINGWSLVVAGMVSLLISGFARSLSGIIISLAILIHGSLELSFRKTASERGDRSQGRRMAFNQMGLATSVSLYLAYQAFSLEPDAVVEALMRPPIYDVLVLYPLDVRTWLIQSAPKMIGSFYALAAIVSWIVCGATAAFYWPRRKQAPVS
;
A
#
# COMPACT_ATOMS: atom_id res chain seq x y z
N MET A 1 15.04 -32.28 32.18
CA MET A 1 14.19 -32.28 30.98
C MET A 1 15.08 -31.84 29.83
N ALA A 2 15.41 -32.76 28.94
CA ALA A 2 16.31 -32.48 27.81
C ALA A 2 15.61 -31.48 26.87
N ILE A 3 16.25 -30.34 26.67
CA ILE A 3 15.87 -29.40 25.63
C ILE A 3 16.41 -30.04 24.34
N ASP A 4 15.54 -30.72 23.61
CA ASP A 4 15.81 -31.14 22.24
C ASP A 4 15.85 -29.86 21.37
N ASP A 5 17.00 -29.20 21.44
CA ASP A 5 17.37 -28.03 20.66
C ASP A 5 17.73 -28.51 19.24
N HIS A 6 16.71 -29.02 18.52
CA HIS A 6 16.91 -29.63 17.22
C HIS A 6 17.50 -28.60 16.24
N PRO A 7 18.64 -28.89 15.59
CA PRO A 7 19.28 -27.97 14.65
C PRO A 7 18.34 -27.55 13.50
N GLU A 8 17.36 -28.39 13.17
CA GLU A 8 16.30 -28.13 12.19
C GLU A 8 15.37 -26.97 12.62
N GLN A 9 15.00 -26.88 13.90
CA GLN A 9 14.16 -25.79 14.41
C GLN A 9 14.91 -24.45 14.36
N ARG A 10 16.19 -24.45 14.75
CA ARG A 10 17.05 -23.24 14.67
C ARG A 10 17.27 -22.79 13.22
N ALA A 11 17.43 -23.72 12.29
CA ALA A 11 17.53 -23.41 10.86
C ALA A 11 16.23 -22.82 10.30
N ALA A 12 15.07 -23.38 10.69
CA ALA A 12 13.76 -22.88 10.29
C ALA A 12 13.47 -21.47 10.86
N GLU A 13 13.82 -21.20 12.12
CA GLU A 13 13.70 -19.86 12.71
C GLU A 13 14.58 -18.83 11.99
N LYS A 14 15.85 -19.18 11.74
CA LYS A 14 16.78 -18.32 11.00
C LYS A 14 16.29 -18.02 9.57
N GLY A 15 15.67 -18.99 8.92
CA GLY A 15 15.02 -18.81 7.61
C GLY A 15 13.85 -17.83 7.68
N LYS A 16 12.96 -17.97 8.67
CA LYS A 16 11.83 -17.07 8.90
C LYS A 16 12.28 -15.64 9.20
N ASP A 17 13.36 -15.46 9.96
CA ASP A 17 13.89 -14.13 10.28
C ASP A 17 14.50 -13.44 9.05
N ARG A 18 15.23 -14.17 8.22
CA ARG A 18 15.74 -13.65 6.93
C ARG A 18 14.61 -13.24 5.99
N LEU A 19 13.59 -14.08 5.85
CA LEU A 19 12.42 -13.79 5.01
C LEU A 19 11.70 -12.53 5.47
N PHE A 20 11.48 -12.38 6.78
CA PHE A 20 10.88 -11.17 7.34
C PHE A 20 11.71 -9.92 7.08
N LEU A 21 13.02 -9.96 7.31
CA LEU A 21 13.90 -8.81 7.07
C LEU A 21 13.96 -8.42 5.59
N ALA A 22 13.86 -9.40 4.69
CA ALA A 22 13.79 -9.16 3.24
C ALA A 22 12.45 -8.53 2.85
N LEU A 23 11.32 -9.16 3.21
CA LEU A 23 9.98 -8.68 2.84
C LEU A 23 9.68 -7.30 3.43
N SER A 24 10.03 -7.07 4.69
CA SER A 24 9.87 -5.74 5.31
C SER A 24 10.78 -4.68 4.71
N GLY A 25 11.96 -5.06 4.24
CA GLY A 25 12.86 -4.15 3.53
C GLY A 25 12.28 -3.75 2.18
N ILE A 26 11.81 -4.72 1.41
CA ILE A 26 11.16 -4.50 0.11
C ILE A 26 9.92 -3.63 0.29
N ASN A 27 9.03 -4.00 1.22
CA ASN A 27 7.79 -3.28 1.50
C ASN A 27 8.04 -1.83 1.95
N GLY A 28 8.97 -1.63 2.90
CA GLY A 28 9.33 -0.30 3.38
C GLY A 28 9.89 0.59 2.27
N TRP A 29 10.83 0.08 1.47
CA TRP A 29 11.40 0.86 0.36
C TRP A 29 10.40 1.11 -0.76
N SER A 30 9.54 0.15 -1.10
CA SER A 30 8.51 0.36 -2.12
C SER A 30 7.55 1.47 -1.73
N LEU A 31 7.16 1.54 -0.44
CA LEU A 31 6.31 2.62 0.07
C LEU A 31 7.03 3.96 0.06
N VAL A 32 8.31 4.01 0.45
CA VAL A 32 9.08 5.26 0.40
C VAL A 32 9.22 5.77 -1.04
N VAL A 33 9.58 4.90 -1.99
CA VAL A 33 9.74 5.31 -3.39
C VAL A 33 8.40 5.72 -4.00
N ALA A 34 7.35 4.91 -3.82
CA ALA A 34 6.02 5.24 -4.32
C ALA A 34 5.51 6.56 -3.72
N GLY A 35 5.64 6.73 -2.39
CA GLY A 35 5.26 7.96 -1.70
C GLY A 35 6.03 9.18 -2.20
N MET A 36 7.34 9.07 -2.45
CA MET A 36 8.14 10.18 -2.99
C MET A 36 7.69 10.57 -4.40
N VAL A 37 7.53 9.58 -5.29
CA VAL A 37 7.08 9.82 -6.66
C VAL A 37 5.68 10.42 -6.69
N SER A 38 4.75 9.86 -5.90
CA SER A 38 3.40 10.39 -5.77
C SER A 38 3.36 11.79 -5.16
N LEU A 39 4.25 12.10 -4.22
CA LEU A 39 4.36 13.44 -3.64
C LEU A 39 4.82 14.47 -4.68
N LEU A 40 5.80 14.12 -5.51
CA LEU A 40 6.26 14.98 -6.60
C LEU A 40 5.16 15.23 -7.63
N ILE A 41 4.46 14.18 -8.07
CA ILE A 41 3.33 14.29 -9.01
C ILE A 41 2.22 15.15 -8.41
N SER A 42 1.85 14.90 -7.16
CA SER A 42 0.77 15.63 -6.47
C SER A 42 1.13 17.09 -6.22
N GLY A 43 2.41 17.37 -5.92
CA GLY A 43 2.93 18.72 -5.78
C GLY A 43 2.87 19.50 -7.10
N PHE A 44 3.28 18.87 -8.20
CA PHE A 44 3.17 19.45 -9.55
C PHE A 44 1.71 19.71 -9.94
N ALA A 45 0.82 18.76 -9.66
CA ALA A 45 -0.61 18.88 -9.91
C ALA A 45 -1.35 19.78 -8.92
N ARG A 46 -0.67 20.32 -7.89
CA ARG A 46 -1.25 21.09 -6.78
C ARG A 46 -2.43 20.39 -6.09
N SER A 47 -2.40 19.06 -6.04
CA SER A 47 -3.45 18.25 -5.42
C SER A 47 -3.18 18.09 -3.93
N LEU A 48 -3.92 18.81 -3.08
CA LEU A 48 -3.76 18.73 -1.63
C LEU A 48 -4.04 17.32 -1.10
N SER A 49 -5.11 16.67 -1.56
CA SER A 49 -5.43 15.30 -1.15
C SER A 49 -4.34 14.32 -1.58
N GLY A 50 -3.79 14.48 -2.79
CA GLY A 50 -2.65 13.72 -3.29
C GLY A 50 -1.39 13.91 -2.45
N ILE A 51 -1.08 15.14 -2.04
CA ILE A 51 0.05 15.46 -1.15
C ILE A 51 -0.13 14.76 0.20
N ILE A 52 -1.32 14.85 0.81
CA ILE A 52 -1.61 14.26 2.12
C ILE A 52 -1.44 12.74 2.09
N ILE A 53 -2.04 12.04 1.12
CA ILE A 53 -1.90 10.57 1.06
C ILE A 53 -0.46 10.15 0.74
N SER A 54 0.25 10.91 -0.10
CA SER A 54 1.66 10.62 -0.41
C SER A 54 2.54 10.73 0.82
N LEU A 55 2.32 11.77 1.65
CA LEU A 55 3.01 11.91 2.94
C LEU A 55 2.65 10.76 3.91
N ALA A 56 1.39 10.34 3.97
CA ALA A 56 1.00 9.20 4.80
C ALA A 56 1.72 7.91 4.36
N ILE A 57 1.76 7.63 3.05
CA ILE A 57 2.49 6.47 2.49
C ILE A 57 3.98 6.54 2.83
N LEU A 58 4.61 7.72 2.71
CA LEU A 58 6.01 7.95 3.09
C LEU A 58 6.26 7.68 4.58
N ILE A 59 5.37 8.16 5.44
CA ILE A 59 5.45 7.94 6.89
C ILE A 59 5.35 6.45 7.19
N HIS A 60 4.38 5.75 6.60
CA HIS A 60 4.22 4.31 6.78
C HIS A 60 5.44 3.51 6.29
N GLY A 61 6.01 3.87 5.14
CA GLY A 61 7.25 3.27 4.63
C GLY A 61 8.45 3.52 5.53
N SER A 62 8.60 4.75 6.03
CA SER A 62 9.69 5.14 6.94
C SER A 62 9.59 4.43 8.29
N LEU A 63 8.38 4.31 8.83
CA LEU A 63 8.12 3.56 10.07
C LEU A 63 8.43 2.07 9.89
N GLU A 64 8.03 1.47 8.76
CA GLU A 64 8.35 0.08 8.42
C GLU A 64 9.88 -0.16 8.46
N LEU A 65 10.65 0.71 7.80
CA LEU A 65 12.12 0.61 7.77
C LEU A 65 12.75 0.82 9.16
N SER A 66 12.20 1.74 9.95
CA SER A 66 12.66 1.99 11.33
C SER A 66 12.40 0.80 12.25
N PHE A 67 11.21 0.20 12.17
CA PHE A 67 10.86 -1.00 12.95
C PHE A 67 11.68 -2.21 12.50
N ARG A 68 11.88 -2.39 11.20
CA ARG A 68 12.79 -3.42 10.65
C ARG A 68 14.20 -3.26 11.20
N LYS A 69 14.77 -2.05 11.17
CA LYS A 69 16.11 -1.78 11.70
C LYS A 69 16.19 -2.14 13.18
N THR A 70 15.21 -1.69 13.97
CA THR A 70 15.13 -2.00 15.41
C THR A 70 15.00 -3.51 15.67
N ALA A 71 14.19 -4.21 14.88
CA ALA A 71 14.02 -5.67 14.97
C ALA A 71 15.34 -6.41 14.66
N SER A 72 16.07 -5.94 13.65
CA SER A 72 17.37 -6.52 13.25
C SER A 72 18.46 -6.27 14.29
N GLU A 73 18.53 -5.08 14.88
CA GLU A 73 19.59 -4.71 15.82
C GLU A 73 19.36 -5.25 17.23
N ARG A 74 18.10 -5.29 17.68
CA ARG A 74 17.76 -5.62 19.08
C ARG A 74 17.13 -7.00 19.25
N GLY A 75 16.88 -7.73 18.16
CA GLY A 75 16.13 -9.00 18.20
C GLY A 75 14.70 -8.84 18.75
N ASP A 76 14.18 -7.61 18.79
CA ASP A 76 12.92 -7.28 19.45
C ASP A 76 11.74 -7.73 18.60
N ARG A 77 11.19 -8.89 18.94
CA ARG A 77 10.03 -9.48 18.27
C ARG A 77 8.73 -8.64 18.46
N SER A 78 8.69 -7.67 19.37
CA SER A 78 7.55 -6.74 19.51
C SER A 78 7.37 -5.80 18.31
N GLN A 79 8.45 -5.56 17.55
CA GLN A 79 8.43 -4.75 16.34
C GLN A 79 7.53 -5.37 15.25
N GLY A 80 7.39 -6.70 15.21
CA GLY A 80 6.46 -7.37 14.29
C GLY A 80 5.01 -6.92 14.49
N ARG A 81 4.56 -6.71 15.74
CA ARG A 81 3.21 -6.18 16.00
C ARG A 81 3.07 -4.72 15.57
N ARG A 82 4.10 -3.91 15.81
CA ARG A 82 4.11 -2.50 15.37
C ARG A 82 4.04 -2.40 13.84
N MET A 83 4.74 -3.26 13.14
CA MET A 83 4.67 -3.36 11.68
C MET A 83 3.31 -3.87 11.21
N ALA A 84 2.69 -4.83 11.91
CA ALA A 84 1.33 -5.25 11.60
C ALA A 84 0.33 -4.08 11.74
N PHE A 85 0.40 -3.33 12.84
CA PHE A 85 -0.42 -2.13 13.02
C PHE A 85 -0.12 -1.05 11.98
N ASN A 86 1.14 -0.90 11.57
CA ASN A 86 1.54 0.00 10.49
C ASN A 86 0.86 -0.36 9.16
N GLN A 87 0.78 -1.65 8.82
CA GLN A 87 0.08 -2.12 7.62
C GLN A 87 -1.45 -1.87 7.70
N MET A 88 -2.06 -2.09 8.86
CA MET A 88 -3.49 -1.79 9.06
C MET A 88 -3.77 -0.28 8.97
N GLY A 89 -2.86 0.54 9.50
CA GLY A 89 -2.90 2.00 9.35
C GLY A 89 -2.80 2.41 7.88
N LEU A 90 -1.84 1.85 7.14
CA LEU A 90 -1.68 2.11 5.71
C LEU A 90 -2.94 1.77 4.91
N ALA A 91 -3.52 0.58 5.12
CA ALA A 91 -4.77 0.19 4.47
C ALA A 91 -5.91 1.17 4.76
N THR A 92 -6.00 1.64 6.00
CA THR A 92 -6.99 2.62 6.43
C THR A 92 -6.77 3.97 5.74
N SER A 93 -5.55 4.49 5.75
CA SER A 93 -5.20 5.76 5.08
C SER A 93 -5.50 5.71 3.59
N VAL A 94 -5.10 4.63 2.90
CA VAL A 94 -5.39 4.42 1.48
C VAL A 94 -6.90 4.33 1.24
N SER A 95 -7.63 3.59 2.08
CA SER A 95 -9.09 3.45 1.94
C SER A 95 -9.82 4.77 2.13
N LEU A 96 -9.41 5.59 3.11
CA LEU A 96 -9.98 6.91 3.33
C LEU A 96 -9.75 7.83 2.12
N TYR A 97 -8.54 7.80 1.56
CA TYR A 97 -8.23 8.54 0.34
C TYR A 97 -9.06 8.07 -0.86
N LEU A 98 -9.15 6.75 -1.08
CA LEU A 98 -9.93 6.19 -2.20
C LEU A 98 -11.43 6.44 -2.04
N ALA A 99 -11.96 6.35 -0.82
CA ALA A 99 -13.35 6.71 -0.53
C ALA A 99 -13.60 8.19 -0.83
N TYR A 100 -12.70 9.07 -0.37
CA TYR A 100 -12.77 10.50 -0.70
C TYR A 100 -12.78 10.74 -2.21
N GLN A 101 -11.87 10.12 -2.97
CA GLN A 101 -11.84 10.24 -4.43
C GLN A 101 -13.10 9.72 -5.11
N ALA A 102 -13.68 8.63 -4.60
CA ALA A 102 -14.93 8.09 -5.12
C ALA A 102 -16.13 9.01 -4.85
N PHE A 103 -16.21 9.60 -3.66
CA PHE A 103 -17.28 10.54 -3.30
C PHE A 103 -17.14 11.92 -3.96
N SER A 104 -15.91 12.35 -4.24
CA SER A 104 -15.61 13.59 -4.95
C SER A 104 -15.59 13.43 -6.46
N LEU A 105 -15.92 12.25 -6.99
CA LEU A 105 -15.96 12.01 -8.43
C LEU A 105 -17.19 12.69 -9.04
N GLU A 106 -16.97 13.79 -9.75
CA GLU A 106 -18.00 14.47 -10.54
C GLU A 106 -18.08 13.85 -11.94
N PRO A 107 -19.17 13.14 -12.30
CA PRO A 107 -19.26 12.46 -13.59
C PRO A 107 -19.11 13.41 -14.79
N ASP A 108 -19.68 14.61 -14.68
CA ASP A 108 -19.64 15.61 -15.74
C ASP A 108 -18.22 16.13 -15.96
N ALA A 109 -17.45 16.35 -14.90
CA ALA A 109 -16.06 16.77 -14.99
C ALA A 109 -15.17 15.69 -15.66
N VAL A 110 -15.45 14.41 -15.40
CA VAL A 110 -14.78 13.29 -16.08
C VAL A 110 -15.10 13.29 -17.57
N VAL A 111 -16.38 13.41 -17.94
CA VAL A 111 -16.79 13.46 -19.34
C VAL A 111 -16.16 14.66 -20.03
N GLU A 112 -16.20 15.84 -19.40
CA GLU A 112 -15.58 17.05 -19.93
C GLU A 112 -14.07 16.86 -20.14
N ALA A 113 -13.36 16.23 -19.19
CA ALA A 113 -11.95 15.94 -19.33
C ALA A 113 -11.65 15.01 -20.51
N LEU A 114 -12.49 14.01 -20.78
CA LEU A 114 -12.36 13.11 -21.93
C LEU A 114 -12.62 13.82 -23.26
N MET A 115 -13.43 14.88 -23.26
CA MET A 115 -13.73 15.70 -24.44
C MET A 115 -12.66 16.75 -24.74
N ARG A 116 -11.65 16.92 -23.87
CA ARG A 116 -10.53 17.85 -24.09
C ARG A 116 -9.36 17.15 -24.81
N PRO A 117 -8.64 17.85 -25.71
CA PRO A 117 -7.35 17.40 -26.22
C PRO A 117 -6.32 17.21 -25.08
N PRO A 118 -5.38 16.24 -25.18
CA PRO A 118 -5.18 15.32 -26.31
C PRO A 118 -6.04 14.05 -26.22
N ILE A 119 -6.83 13.88 -25.16
CA ILE A 119 -7.57 12.63 -24.91
C ILE A 119 -8.64 12.43 -25.98
N TYR A 120 -9.40 13.46 -26.30
CA TYR A 120 -10.44 13.39 -27.31
C TYR A 120 -9.89 13.03 -28.70
N ASP A 121 -8.72 13.55 -29.07
CA ASP A 121 -8.09 13.26 -30.36
C ASP A 121 -7.79 11.76 -30.53
N VAL A 122 -7.40 11.09 -29.44
CA VAL A 122 -7.23 9.64 -29.41
C VAL A 122 -8.58 8.92 -29.45
N LEU A 123 -9.58 9.41 -28.72
CA LEU A 123 -10.93 8.81 -28.71
C LEU A 123 -11.61 8.87 -30.09
N VAL A 124 -11.30 9.87 -30.91
CA VAL A 124 -11.83 10.00 -32.28
C VAL A 124 -11.34 8.90 -33.22
N LEU A 125 -10.24 8.22 -32.89
CA LEU A 125 -9.74 7.06 -33.66
C LEU A 125 -10.65 5.82 -33.52
N TYR A 126 -11.53 5.80 -32.52
CA TYR A 126 -12.49 4.71 -32.31
C TYR A 126 -13.82 4.96 -33.06
N PRO A 127 -14.53 3.89 -33.45
CA PRO A 127 -15.91 3.98 -33.93
C PRO A 127 -16.84 4.76 -32.96
N LEU A 128 -17.86 5.43 -33.51
CA LEU A 128 -18.74 6.34 -32.75
C LEU A 128 -19.45 5.64 -31.57
N ASP A 129 -19.90 4.41 -31.77
CA ASP A 129 -20.54 3.57 -30.76
C ASP A 129 -19.58 3.24 -29.61
N VAL A 130 -18.35 2.82 -29.94
CA VAL A 130 -17.29 2.51 -28.95
C VAL A 130 -16.88 3.76 -28.18
N ARG A 131 -16.69 4.88 -28.88
CA ARG A 131 -16.34 6.17 -28.26
C ARG A 131 -17.41 6.64 -27.28
N THR A 132 -18.68 6.59 -27.70
CA THR A 132 -19.81 6.98 -26.84
C THR A 132 -19.89 6.11 -25.60
N TRP A 133 -19.73 4.79 -25.76
CA TRP A 133 -19.70 3.86 -24.64
C TRP A 133 -18.56 4.14 -23.66
N LEU A 134 -17.35 4.41 -24.16
CA LEU A 134 -16.19 4.74 -23.33
C LEU A 134 -16.44 6.01 -22.50
N ILE A 135 -16.91 7.08 -23.13
CA ILE A 135 -17.14 8.37 -22.46
C ILE A 135 -18.24 8.23 -21.39
N GLN A 136 -19.35 7.57 -21.72
CA GLN A 136 -20.48 7.40 -20.80
C GLN A 136 -20.16 6.43 -19.65
N SER A 137 -19.32 5.42 -19.89
CA SER A 137 -18.97 4.42 -18.88
C SER A 137 -17.81 4.84 -17.99
N ALA A 138 -16.98 5.79 -18.43
CA ALA A 138 -15.75 6.18 -17.74
C ALA A 138 -15.96 6.59 -16.27
N PRO A 139 -16.96 7.44 -15.89
CA PRO A 139 -17.17 7.77 -14.49
C PRO A 139 -17.41 6.53 -13.63
N LYS A 140 -18.26 5.60 -14.10
CA LYS A 140 -18.55 4.36 -13.38
C LYS A 140 -17.32 3.44 -13.30
N MET A 141 -16.52 3.37 -14.36
CA MET A 141 -15.28 2.59 -14.38
C MET A 141 -14.25 3.14 -13.39
N ILE A 142 -14.09 4.46 -13.32
CA ILE A 142 -13.18 5.13 -12.35
C ILE A 142 -13.66 4.87 -10.91
N GLY A 143 -14.96 5.02 -10.64
CA GLY A 143 -15.52 4.71 -9.32
C GLY A 143 -15.30 3.24 -8.92
N SER A 144 -15.52 2.31 -9.85
CA SER A 144 -15.28 0.88 -9.64
C SER A 144 -13.80 0.58 -9.40
N PHE A 145 -12.89 1.29 -10.08
CA PHE A 145 -11.45 1.20 -9.86
C PHE A 145 -11.07 1.59 -8.43
N TYR A 146 -11.60 2.69 -7.89
CA TYR A 146 -11.33 3.09 -6.50
C TYR A 146 -11.81 2.05 -5.49
N ALA A 147 -12.99 1.47 -5.70
CA ALA A 147 -13.50 0.39 -4.85
C ALA A 147 -12.60 -0.86 -4.90
N LEU A 148 -12.20 -1.28 -6.10
CA LEU A 148 -11.31 -2.43 -6.29
C LEU A 148 -9.94 -2.17 -5.65
N ALA A 149 -9.37 -0.98 -5.83
CA ALA A 149 -8.09 -0.61 -5.23
C ALA A 149 -8.14 -0.66 -3.70
N ALA A 150 -9.27 -0.26 -3.09
CA ALA A 150 -9.45 -0.36 -1.64
C ALA A 150 -9.46 -1.83 -1.18
N ILE A 151 -10.19 -2.70 -1.88
CA ILE A 151 -10.23 -4.14 -1.59
C ILE A 151 -8.82 -4.76 -1.69
N VAL A 152 -8.10 -4.48 -2.77
CA VAL A 152 -6.73 -5.00 -2.98
C VAL A 152 -5.80 -4.49 -1.88
N SER A 153 -5.90 -3.22 -1.51
CA SER A 153 -5.11 -2.64 -0.41
C SER A 153 -5.32 -3.40 0.90
N TRP A 154 -6.57 -3.69 1.27
CA TRP A 154 -6.90 -4.47 2.46
C TRP A 154 -6.38 -5.90 2.41
N ILE A 155 -6.46 -6.57 1.26
CA ILE A 155 -5.94 -7.93 1.09
C ILE A 155 -4.42 -7.94 1.29
N VAL A 156 -3.70 -7.06 0.59
CA VAL A 156 -2.23 -7.01 0.62
C VAL A 156 -1.73 -6.60 2.00
N CYS A 157 -2.26 -5.50 2.55
CA CYS A 157 -1.86 -5.02 3.87
C CYS A 157 -2.27 -5.99 4.98
N GLY A 158 -3.47 -6.59 4.87
CA GLY A 158 -3.97 -7.58 5.83
C GLY A 158 -3.14 -8.86 5.83
N ALA A 159 -2.78 -9.38 4.65
CA ALA A 159 -1.88 -10.53 4.54
C ALA A 159 -0.50 -10.22 5.12
N THR A 160 0.03 -9.02 4.87
CA THR A 160 1.31 -8.58 5.41
C THR A 160 1.26 -8.40 6.93
N ALA A 161 0.18 -7.83 7.46
CA ALA A 161 -0.05 -7.70 8.89
C ALA A 161 -0.15 -9.07 9.57
N ALA A 162 -0.89 -10.01 8.97
CA ALA A 162 -1.01 -11.39 9.44
C ALA A 162 0.33 -12.13 9.42
N PHE A 163 1.20 -11.84 8.43
CA PHE A 163 2.56 -12.39 8.39
C PHE A 163 3.45 -11.83 9.52
N TYR A 164 3.29 -10.55 9.89
CA TYR A 164 4.07 -9.93 10.96
C TYR A 164 3.59 -10.27 12.39
N TRP A 165 2.31 -10.60 12.55
CA TRP A 165 1.66 -10.83 13.84
C TRP A 165 2.23 -11.97 14.72
N PRO A 166 2.57 -13.17 14.21
CA PRO A 166 2.79 -14.37 15.03
C PRO A 166 4.08 -14.40 15.86
N ARG A 167 4.89 -13.34 15.88
CA ARG A 167 6.20 -13.33 16.58
C ARG A 167 6.05 -13.08 18.09
N ARG A 168 5.20 -13.85 18.79
CA ARG A 168 5.03 -13.82 20.25
C ARG A 168 6.14 -14.63 20.94
N LYS A 169 6.86 -13.99 21.88
CA LYS A 169 7.77 -14.51 22.93
C LYS A 169 8.29 -15.96 22.77
N GLN A 170 9.60 -16.10 22.55
CA GLN A 170 10.37 -16.99 23.43
C GLN A 170 10.93 -16.07 24.51
N ALA A 171 10.69 -16.40 25.78
CA ALA A 171 11.20 -15.63 26.91
C ALA A 171 12.74 -15.55 26.83
N PRO A 172 13.37 -14.48 27.37
CA PRO A 172 14.78 -14.56 27.69
C PRO A 172 14.98 -15.77 28.61
N VAL A 173 15.82 -16.71 28.19
CA VAL A 173 16.37 -17.69 29.12
C VAL A 173 17.20 -16.87 30.10
N SER A 174 16.75 -16.86 31.35
CA SER A 174 17.47 -16.31 32.51
C SER A 174 18.84 -16.94 32.64
#